data_AF-A0A350P9Q0-F1
#
_entry.id   AF-A0A350P9Q0-F1
#
_cell.length_a   1.000
_cell.length_b   1.000
_cell.length_c   1.000
_cell.angle_alpha   90.00
_cell.angle_beta   90.00
_cell.angle_gamma   90.00
#
_symmetry.space_group_name_H-M   'P 1'
#
loop_
_entity.id
_entity.type
_entity.pdbx_description
1 polymer ?
#
loop_
_entity_poly.entity_id
_entity_poly.type
_entity_poly.pdbx_seq_one_letter_code
_entity_poly.pdbx_strand_id
1 'polypeptide(L)'
;MSAVEELPLLDALRGLAMLQQEFLHLALFVASQGSATYEGESLTCSLPDAQRRTSTLLAMGAGQSVESLLHIAKQRGIPVRDAYPIARSAVESFVNASYLLAESNAVADRAVRYIEFAAWRQHNRKFGSGEYSIEVCTDPDPVSTLASKFPEFTGKGNGSWTNLDIPSRIRRVGELAGRKAGSRLLAAYGLIYSLSSEVIHGSPFG
;
A
#
# COMPACT_ATOMS: atom_id res chain seq x y z
N MET A 1 -12.00 -22.38 38.43
CA MET A 1 -12.47 -21.34 37.48
C MET A 1 -11.94 -21.73 36.12
N SER A 2 -12.81 -22.26 35.26
CA SER A 2 -12.45 -22.86 33.98
C SER A 2 -12.04 -21.77 32.98
N ALA A 3 -10.93 -22.00 32.28
CA ALA A 3 -10.54 -21.28 31.08
C ALA A 3 -11.60 -21.55 29.99
N VAL A 4 -12.57 -20.66 29.88
CA VAL A 4 -13.58 -20.70 28.82
C VAL A 4 -13.00 -19.97 27.60
N GLU A 5 -12.62 -20.77 26.60
CA GLU A 5 -12.52 -20.49 25.17
C GLU A 5 -12.48 -19.01 24.70
N GLU A 6 -11.32 -18.37 24.76
CA GLU A 6 -11.01 -17.19 23.91
C GLU A 6 -10.47 -17.59 22.51
N LEU A 7 -10.42 -18.89 22.21
CA LEU A 7 -9.90 -19.49 20.97
C LEU A 7 -10.84 -19.52 19.73
N PRO A 8 -12.17 -19.25 19.73
CA PRO A 8 -12.98 -19.38 18.51
C PRO A 8 -12.84 -18.21 17.51
N LEU A 9 -12.75 -16.97 18.00
CA LEU A 9 -12.86 -15.79 17.14
C LEU A 9 -11.58 -15.48 16.38
N LEU A 10 -10.42 -15.54 17.06
CA LEU A 10 -9.14 -15.22 16.43
C LEU A 10 -8.82 -16.22 15.31
N ASP A 11 -9.05 -17.50 15.55
CA ASP A 11 -8.83 -18.53 14.52
C ASP A 11 -9.81 -18.40 13.35
N ALA A 12 -11.06 -18.03 13.61
CA ALA A 12 -12.02 -17.73 12.54
C ALA A 12 -11.60 -16.51 11.69
N LEU A 13 -11.15 -15.42 12.33
CA LEU A 13 -10.65 -14.22 11.64
C LEU A 13 -9.39 -14.54 10.81
N ARG A 14 -8.50 -15.37 11.34
CA ARG A 14 -7.32 -15.84 10.62
C ARG A 14 -7.69 -16.72 9.43
N GLY A 15 -8.64 -17.64 9.60
CA GLY A 15 -9.17 -18.45 8.52
C GLY A 15 -9.78 -17.60 7.40
N LEU A 16 -10.57 -16.59 7.74
CA LEU A 16 -11.13 -15.65 6.75
C LEU A 16 -10.03 -14.87 6.00
N ALA A 17 -9.01 -14.39 6.71
CA ALA A 17 -7.89 -13.69 6.09
C ALA A 17 -7.10 -14.61 5.15
N MET A 18 -6.92 -15.90 5.49
CA MET A 18 -6.28 -16.88 4.61
C MET A 18 -7.10 -17.13 3.33
N LEU A 19 -8.42 -17.27 3.44
CA LEU A 19 -9.30 -17.37 2.25
C LEU A 19 -9.21 -16.12 1.36
N GLN A 20 -9.13 -14.94 1.97
CA GLN A 20 -8.91 -13.69 1.21
C GLN A 20 -7.53 -13.66 0.53
N GLN A 21 -6.49 -14.22 1.14
CA GLN A 21 -5.18 -14.37 0.51
C GLN A 21 -5.23 -15.31 -0.69
N GLU A 22 -6.04 -16.38 -0.67
CA GLU A 22 -6.21 -17.26 -1.83
C GLU A 22 -6.79 -16.51 -3.04
N PHE A 23 -7.83 -15.71 -2.82
CA PHE A 23 -8.38 -14.86 -3.89
C PHE A 23 -7.38 -13.80 -4.38
N LEU A 24 -6.60 -13.22 -3.47
CA LEU A 24 -5.53 -12.30 -3.83
C LEU A 24 -4.46 -13.00 -4.69
N HIS A 25 -4.00 -14.19 -4.28
CA HIS A 25 -3.02 -14.97 -5.04
C HIS A 25 -3.53 -15.31 -6.43
N LEU A 26 -4.79 -15.73 -6.56
CA LEU A 26 -5.40 -15.99 -7.85
C LEU A 26 -5.43 -14.72 -8.73
N ALA A 27 -5.84 -13.58 -8.19
CA ALA A 27 -5.86 -12.31 -8.92
C ALA A 27 -4.45 -11.87 -9.34
N LEU A 28 -3.46 -12.00 -8.45
CA LEU A 28 -2.05 -11.68 -8.74
C LEU A 28 -1.45 -12.63 -9.79
N PHE A 29 -1.78 -13.92 -9.72
CA PHE A 29 -1.38 -14.90 -10.72
C PHE A 29 -1.96 -14.52 -12.09
N VAL A 30 -3.27 -14.25 -12.16
CA VAL A 30 -3.93 -13.88 -13.42
C VAL A 30 -3.35 -12.58 -14.01
N ALA A 31 -3.01 -11.62 -13.15
CA ALA A 31 -2.41 -10.37 -13.57
C ALA A 31 -0.95 -10.49 -14.05
N SER A 32 -0.17 -11.45 -13.51
CA SER A 32 1.28 -11.54 -13.76
C SER A 32 1.70 -12.67 -14.68
N GLN A 33 1.07 -13.85 -14.58
CA GLN A 33 1.44 -15.07 -15.29
C GLN A 33 0.50 -15.40 -16.47
N GLY A 34 -0.67 -14.76 -16.54
CA GLY A 34 -1.64 -14.98 -17.61
C GLY A 34 -2.91 -15.70 -17.14
N SER A 35 -3.73 -16.20 -18.07
CA SER A 35 -5.04 -16.78 -17.75
C SER A 35 -4.98 -17.97 -16.79
N ALA A 36 -6.00 -18.13 -15.96
CA ALA A 36 -6.18 -19.29 -15.07
C ALA A 36 -7.63 -19.81 -15.13
N THR A 37 -7.83 -21.06 -14.72
CA THR A 37 -9.17 -21.61 -14.51
C THR A 37 -9.45 -21.71 -13.01
N TYR A 38 -10.60 -21.22 -12.56
CA TYR A 38 -11.03 -21.30 -11.17
C TYR A 38 -12.52 -21.60 -11.12
N GLU A 39 -12.92 -22.64 -10.37
CA GLU A 39 -14.32 -23.10 -10.26
C GLU A 39 -15.04 -23.30 -11.60
N GLY A 40 -14.29 -23.71 -12.64
CA GLY A 40 -14.82 -23.93 -13.99
C GLY A 40 -14.92 -22.66 -14.85
N GLU A 41 -14.57 -21.49 -14.31
CA GLU A 41 -14.53 -20.23 -15.04
C GLU A 41 -13.11 -19.90 -15.55
N SER A 42 -13.02 -19.31 -16.73
CA SER A 42 -11.76 -18.81 -17.30
C SER A 42 -11.52 -17.37 -16.88
N LEU A 43 -10.48 -17.16 -16.07
CA LEU A 43 -10.05 -15.84 -15.61
C LEU A 43 -8.97 -15.28 -16.52
N THR A 44 -9.15 -14.03 -16.95
CA THR A 44 -8.19 -13.30 -17.79
C THR A 44 -8.00 -11.88 -17.27
N CYS A 45 -6.80 -11.32 -17.42
CA CYS A 45 -6.51 -9.93 -17.05
C CYS A 45 -6.62 -9.04 -18.29
N SER A 46 -7.55 -8.10 -18.28
CA SER A 46 -7.72 -7.08 -19.34
C SER A 46 -7.20 -5.70 -18.92
N LEU A 47 -6.51 -5.61 -17.78
CA LEU A 47 -6.00 -4.34 -17.27
C LEU A 47 -4.86 -3.80 -18.15
N PRO A 48 -4.85 -2.48 -18.43
CA PRO A 48 -3.72 -1.80 -19.04
C PRO A 48 -2.40 -2.04 -18.29
N ASP A 49 -1.29 -2.04 -19.02
CA ASP A 49 0.02 -2.44 -18.49
C ASP A 49 0.47 -1.66 -17.25
N ALA A 50 0.34 -0.33 -17.26
CA ALA A 50 0.77 0.49 -16.13
C ALA A 50 -0.09 0.24 -14.87
N GLN A 51 -1.41 0.17 -15.03
CA GLN A 51 -2.33 -0.16 -13.95
C GLN A 51 -2.00 -1.53 -13.39
N ARG A 52 -1.97 -2.55 -14.26
CA ARG A 52 -1.64 -3.94 -13.92
C ARG A 52 -0.35 -4.03 -13.12
N ARG A 53 0.77 -3.51 -13.65
CA ARG A 53 2.08 -3.59 -13.00
C ARG A 53 2.10 -2.92 -11.62
N THR A 54 1.63 -1.68 -11.54
CA THR A 54 1.70 -0.91 -10.28
C THR A 54 0.76 -1.45 -9.22
N SER A 55 -0.48 -1.82 -9.58
CA SER A 55 -1.44 -2.39 -8.63
C SER A 55 -1.01 -3.77 -8.16
N THR A 56 -0.45 -4.61 -9.04
CA THR A 56 0.05 -5.95 -8.68
C THR A 56 1.20 -5.85 -7.68
N LEU A 57 2.17 -4.94 -7.89
CA LEU A 57 3.28 -4.75 -6.96
C LEU A 57 2.81 -4.33 -5.57
N LEU A 58 1.89 -3.35 -5.50
CA LEU A 58 1.35 -2.88 -4.22
C LEU A 58 0.49 -3.92 -3.51
N ALA A 59 -0.37 -4.62 -4.25
CA ALA A 59 -1.23 -5.66 -3.69
C ALA A 59 -0.42 -6.88 -3.22
N MET A 60 0.67 -7.22 -3.91
CA MET A 60 1.61 -8.26 -3.47
C MET A 60 2.30 -7.87 -2.16
N GLY A 61 2.82 -6.64 -2.05
CA GLY A 61 3.43 -6.16 -0.79
C GLY A 61 2.43 -6.08 0.37
N ALA A 62 1.18 -5.73 0.06
CA ALA A 62 0.08 -5.75 1.03
C ALA A 62 -0.21 -7.19 1.52
N GLY A 63 -0.28 -8.15 0.60
CA GLY A 63 -0.44 -9.58 0.92
C GLY A 63 0.68 -10.13 1.81
N GLN A 64 1.94 -9.82 1.49
CA GLN A 64 3.10 -10.18 2.33
C GLN A 64 3.02 -9.59 3.75
N SER A 65 2.53 -8.35 3.86
CA SER A 65 2.33 -7.70 5.17
C SER A 65 1.20 -8.40 5.96
N VAL A 66 0.12 -8.84 5.30
CA VAL A 66 -0.93 -9.64 5.93
C VAL A 66 -0.40 -11.01 6.39
N GLU A 67 0.39 -11.68 5.57
CA GLU A 67 1.02 -12.97 5.96
C GLU A 67 1.89 -12.80 7.21
N SER A 68 2.66 -11.71 7.28
CA SER A 68 3.45 -11.37 8.47
C SER A 68 2.57 -11.22 9.72
N LEU A 69 1.41 -10.55 9.60
CA LEU A 69 0.46 -10.43 10.70
C LEU A 69 -0.14 -11.78 11.12
N LEU A 70 -0.43 -12.66 10.16
CA LEU A 70 -0.95 -14.00 10.44
C LEU A 70 0.07 -14.87 11.19
N HIS A 71 1.36 -14.70 10.90
CA HIS A 71 2.45 -15.33 11.64
C HIS A 71 2.61 -14.73 13.03
N ILE A 72 2.62 -13.40 13.16
CA ILE A 72 2.72 -12.70 14.45
C ILE A 72 1.55 -13.11 15.37
N ALA A 73 0.34 -13.23 14.83
CA ALA A 73 -0.85 -13.62 15.60
C ALA A 73 -0.75 -15.02 16.23
N LYS A 74 0.14 -15.90 15.74
CA LYS A 74 0.40 -17.23 16.31
C LYS A 74 1.47 -17.21 17.41
N GLN A 75 2.28 -16.15 17.48
CA GLN A 75 3.45 -16.09 18.34
C GLN A 75 3.10 -15.45 19.68
N ARG A 76 3.52 -16.11 20.76
CA ARG A 76 3.43 -15.53 22.11
C ARG A 76 4.63 -14.63 22.36
N GLY A 77 4.42 -13.56 23.12
CA GLY A 77 5.48 -12.64 23.53
C GLY A 77 5.81 -11.53 22.53
N ILE A 78 5.13 -11.47 21.38
CA ILE A 78 5.21 -10.31 20.49
C ILE A 78 4.15 -9.29 20.89
N PRO A 79 4.54 -8.03 21.21
CA PRO A 79 3.58 -6.98 21.49
C PRO A 79 2.68 -6.69 20.29
N VAL A 80 1.37 -6.65 20.51
CA VAL A 80 0.38 -6.27 19.47
C VAL A 80 0.68 -4.88 18.90
N ARG A 81 1.26 -4.00 19.72
CA ARG A 81 1.72 -2.66 19.34
C ARG A 81 2.56 -2.69 18.04
N ASP A 82 3.49 -3.63 17.95
CA ASP A 82 4.45 -3.71 16.85
C ASP A 82 3.81 -4.22 15.54
N ALA A 83 2.59 -4.77 15.62
CA ALA A 83 1.80 -5.17 14.47
C ALA A 83 1.06 -3.99 13.82
N TYR A 84 0.81 -2.88 14.53
CA TYR A 84 0.09 -1.73 13.95
C TYR A 84 0.77 -1.09 12.74
N PRO A 85 2.11 -0.91 12.71
CA PRO A 85 2.78 -0.41 11.51
C PRO A 85 2.63 -1.35 10.30
N ILE A 86 2.72 -2.67 10.53
CA ILE A 86 2.57 -3.69 9.48
C ILE A 86 1.14 -3.68 8.94
N ALA A 87 0.15 -3.64 9.83
CA ALA A 87 -1.26 -3.57 9.45
C ALA A 87 -1.60 -2.28 8.70
N ARG A 88 -1.07 -1.13 9.11
CA ARG A 88 -1.25 0.14 8.38
C ARG A 88 -0.60 0.08 7.00
N SER A 89 0.61 -0.46 6.90
CA SER A 89 1.30 -0.68 5.62
C SER A 89 0.45 -1.54 4.67
N ALA A 90 -0.12 -2.65 5.17
CA ALA A 90 -1.01 -3.51 4.38
C ALA A 90 -2.26 -2.76 3.89
N VAL A 91 -2.96 -2.08 4.80
CA VAL A 91 -4.19 -1.34 4.48
C VAL A 91 -3.94 -0.22 3.47
N GLU A 92 -2.93 0.64 3.70
CA GLU A 92 -2.62 1.73 2.78
C GLU A 92 -2.15 1.22 1.42
N SER A 93 -1.44 0.08 1.38
CA SER A 93 -1.03 -0.55 0.12
C SER A 93 -2.23 -1.08 -0.67
N PHE A 94 -3.21 -1.72 -0.02
CA PHE A 94 -4.45 -2.12 -0.69
C PHE A 94 -5.30 -0.92 -1.14
N VAL A 95 -5.33 0.17 -0.38
CA VAL A 95 -5.97 1.42 -0.80
C VAL A 95 -5.30 1.96 -2.07
N ASN A 96 -3.97 1.98 -2.11
CA ASN A 96 -3.21 2.48 -3.26
C ASN A 96 -3.40 1.60 -4.50
N ALA A 97 -3.35 0.27 -4.34
CA ALA A 97 -3.64 -0.66 -5.42
C ALA A 97 -5.06 -0.44 -5.97
N SER A 98 -6.05 -0.33 -5.08
CA SER A 98 -7.45 -0.08 -5.46
C SER A 98 -7.63 1.25 -6.18
N TYR A 99 -6.95 2.30 -5.72
CA TYR A 99 -6.99 3.63 -6.34
C TYR A 99 -6.41 3.62 -7.75
N LEU A 100 -5.24 2.99 -7.95
CA LEU A 100 -4.61 2.87 -9.26
C LEU A 100 -5.43 2.04 -10.25
N LEU A 101 -6.13 1.01 -9.77
CA LEU A 101 -7.05 0.21 -10.56
C LEU A 101 -8.32 0.98 -10.98
N ALA A 102 -8.82 1.86 -10.10
CA ALA A 102 -10.05 2.58 -10.34
C ALA A 102 -9.87 3.85 -11.19
N GLU A 103 -8.71 4.49 -11.12
CA GLU A 103 -8.40 5.72 -11.83
C GLU A 103 -8.02 5.53 -13.31
N SER A 104 -7.78 6.64 -14.01
CA SER A 104 -7.27 6.62 -15.38
C SER A 104 -5.83 6.08 -15.49
N ASN A 105 -5.48 5.57 -16.68
CA ASN A 105 -4.12 5.13 -17.00
C ASN A 105 -3.04 6.19 -16.73
N ALA A 106 -3.35 7.47 -16.94
CA ALA A 106 -2.40 8.57 -16.70
C ALA A 106 -1.92 8.63 -15.23
N VAL A 107 -2.78 8.27 -14.28
CA VAL A 107 -2.41 8.20 -12.86
C VAL A 107 -1.45 7.04 -12.62
N ALA A 108 -1.70 5.89 -13.24
CA ALA A 108 -0.81 4.74 -13.15
C ALA A 108 0.53 4.96 -13.85
N ASP A 109 0.55 5.61 -15.02
CA ASP A 109 1.78 5.99 -15.73
C ASP A 109 2.64 6.92 -14.88
N ARG A 110 2.03 7.93 -14.23
CA ARG A 110 2.72 8.78 -13.27
C ARG A 110 3.27 7.99 -12.08
N ALA A 111 2.54 6.99 -11.58
CA ALA A 111 3.02 6.14 -10.50
C ALA A 111 4.23 5.28 -10.91
N VAL A 112 4.25 4.75 -12.14
CA VAL A 112 5.42 4.05 -12.70
C VAL A 112 6.63 4.99 -12.73
N ARG A 113 6.45 6.19 -13.27
CA ARG A 113 7.49 7.23 -13.34
C ARG A 113 8.02 7.64 -11.96
N TYR A 114 7.14 7.66 -10.96
CA TYR A 114 7.52 7.96 -9.59
C TYR A 114 8.45 6.91 -8.98
N ILE A 115 8.38 5.64 -9.39
CA ILE A 115 9.29 4.60 -8.87
C ILE A 115 10.75 4.96 -9.21
N GLU A 116 11.01 5.34 -10.45
CA GLU A 116 12.34 5.78 -10.91
C GLU A 116 12.78 7.06 -10.22
N PHE A 117 11.88 8.05 -10.14
CA PHE A 117 12.15 9.31 -9.45
C PHE A 117 12.44 9.11 -7.96
N ALA A 118 11.66 8.29 -7.26
CA ALA A 118 11.82 8.02 -5.83
C ALA A 118 13.14 7.30 -5.56
N ALA A 119 13.53 6.34 -6.40
CA ALA A 119 14.82 5.68 -6.32
C ALA A 119 15.97 6.68 -6.48
N TRP A 120 15.94 7.53 -7.52
CA TRP A 120 16.92 8.60 -7.70
C TRP A 120 16.94 9.58 -6.52
N ARG A 121 15.78 10.03 -6.05
CA ARG A 121 15.64 10.99 -4.95
C ARG A 121 16.16 10.43 -3.63
N GLN A 122 16.08 9.13 -3.40
CA GLN A 122 16.64 8.50 -2.19
C GLN A 122 18.15 8.77 -2.05
N HIS A 123 18.85 8.87 -3.17
CA HIS A 123 20.28 9.16 -3.25
C HIS A 123 20.61 10.65 -3.49
N ASN A 124 19.59 11.48 -3.70
CA ASN A 124 19.71 12.90 -4.04
C ASN A 124 18.66 13.70 -3.28
N ARG A 125 18.87 13.88 -1.97
CA ARG A 125 17.93 14.54 -1.06
C ARG A 125 18.62 15.35 0.01
N LYS A 126 17.94 16.41 0.43
CA LYS A 126 18.25 17.21 1.60
C LYS A 126 17.18 17.00 2.67
N PHE A 127 17.60 16.84 3.92
CA PHE A 127 16.69 16.74 5.07
C PHE A 127 17.24 17.53 6.25
N GLY A 128 16.34 17.95 7.14
CA GLY A 128 16.64 18.92 8.20
C GLY A 128 16.52 20.38 7.72
N SER A 129 16.92 21.32 8.57
CA SER A 129 16.75 22.76 8.35
C SER A 129 17.86 23.57 9.01
N GLY A 130 18.29 24.65 8.34
CA GLY A 130 19.35 25.53 8.85
C GLY A 130 20.67 24.79 9.05
N GLU A 131 21.31 25.05 10.19
CA GLU A 131 22.57 24.40 10.60
C GLU A 131 22.41 22.88 10.80
N TYR A 132 21.20 22.42 11.10
CA TYR A 132 20.87 21.01 11.26
C TYR A 132 20.31 20.44 9.96
N SER A 133 21.04 20.58 8.86
CA SER A 133 20.68 19.98 7.58
C SER A 133 21.77 19.07 7.05
N ILE A 134 21.34 17.95 6.47
CA ILE A 134 22.20 16.97 5.81
C ILE A 134 21.74 16.85 4.38
N GLU A 135 22.72 16.82 3.48
CA GLU A 135 22.51 16.58 2.06
C GLU A 135 23.21 15.27 1.67
N VAL A 136 22.46 14.40 0.99
CA VAL A 136 22.95 13.19 0.36
C VAL A 136 22.80 13.39 -1.13
N CYS A 137 23.92 13.37 -1.87
CA CYS A 137 23.93 13.62 -3.30
C CYS A 137 24.95 12.71 -3.99
N THR A 138 24.47 11.85 -4.89
CA THR A 138 25.32 11.00 -5.75
C THR A 138 25.35 11.47 -7.20
N ASP A 139 24.36 12.28 -7.59
CA ASP A 139 24.25 12.89 -8.91
C ASP A 139 25.08 14.19 -8.93
N PRO A 140 26.04 14.35 -9.85
CA PRO A 140 26.84 15.57 -9.93
C PRO A 140 26.02 16.81 -10.33
N ASP A 141 24.87 16.63 -10.99
CA ASP A 141 23.99 17.73 -11.39
C ASP A 141 22.51 17.36 -11.17
N PRO A 142 22.06 17.33 -9.90
CA PRO A 142 20.71 16.89 -9.56
C PRO A 142 19.63 17.83 -10.09
N VAL A 143 19.94 19.12 -10.29
CA VAL A 143 18.99 20.11 -10.79
C VAL A 143 18.69 19.86 -12.27
N SER A 144 19.73 19.68 -13.08
CA SER A 144 19.56 19.36 -14.50
C SER A 144 18.93 17.98 -14.70
N THR A 145 19.34 16.97 -13.91
CA THR A 145 18.72 15.65 -13.96
C THR A 145 17.23 15.71 -13.60
N LEU A 146 16.84 16.44 -12.56
CA LEU A 146 15.43 16.60 -12.17
C LEU A 146 14.62 17.27 -13.29
N ALA A 147 15.13 18.36 -13.88
CA ALA A 147 14.43 19.10 -14.93
C ALA A 147 14.29 18.30 -16.24
N SER A 148 15.29 17.47 -16.58
CA SER A 148 15.31 16.71 -17.83
C SER A 148 14.67 15.33 -17.72
N LYS A 149 15.02 14.55 -16.69
CA LYS A 149 14.55 13.17 -16.53
C LYS A 149 13.24 13.05 -15.77
N PHE A 150 12.91 14.00 -14.90
CA PHE A 150 11.75 13.92 -14.01
C PHE A 150 10.94 15.25 -13.97
N PRO A 151 10.65 15.87 -15.13
CA PRO A 151 10.00 17.19 -15.18
C PRO A 151 8.66 17.23 -14.44
N GLU A 152 7.92 16.12 -14.42
CA GLU A 152 6.63 15.97 -13.78
C GLU A 152 6.68 15.96 -12.23
N PHE A 153 7.87 15.87 -11.64
CA PHE A 153 8.11 15.92 -10.20
C PHE A 153 8.83 17.21 -9.77
N THR A 154 9.00 18.17 -10.69
CA THR A 154 9.59 19.49 -10.41
C THR A 154 8.62 20.40 -9.65
N GLY A 155 9.16 21.21 -8.74
CA GLY A 155 8.39 22.22 -8.01
C GLY A 155 7.74 21.74 -6.71
N LYS A 156 7.29 22.73 -5.93
CA LYS A 156 6.71 22.49 -4.59
C LYS A 156 5.40 21.71 -4.72
N GLY A 157 5.28 20.63 -3.95
CA GLY A 157 4.09 19.77 -3.93
C GLY A 157 4.07 18.66 -4.98
N ASN A 158 4.95 18.68 -5.98
CA ASN A 158 4.96 17.68 -7.05
C ASN A 158 5.85 16.47 -6.78
N GLY A 159 6.52 16.40 -5.61
CA GLY A 159 7.46 15.33 -5.27
C GLY A 159 6.81 13.98 -4.90
N SER A 160 5.57 13.73 -5.33
CA SER A 160 4.77 12.52 -5.07
C SER A 160 4.10 12.04 -6.37
N TRP A 161 3.81 10.74 -6.43
CA TRP A 161 3.01 10.16 -7.52
C TRP A 161 1.55 10.65 -7.50
N THR A 162 1.04 11.02 -6.32
CA THR A 162 -0.29 11.60 -6.15
C THR A 162 -0.29 12.71 -5.11
N ASN A 163 -1.13 13.72 -5.32
CA ASN A 163 -1.37 14.82 -4.37
C ASN A 163 -2.59 14.56 -3.48
N LEU A 164 -3.26 13.41 -3.65
CA LEU A 164 -4.41 13.02 -2.84
C LEU A 164 -3.94 12.37 -1.54
N ASP A 165 -4.54 12.79 -0.43
CA ASP A 165 -4.45 12.07 0.84
C ASP A 165 -5.14 10.70 0.75
N ILE A 166 -4.96 9.85 1.77
CA ILE A 166 -5.55 8.51 1.79
C ILE A 166 -7.10 8.58 1.74
N PRO A 167 -7.79 9.41 2.56
CA PRO A 167 -9.25 9.54 2.48
C PRO A 167 -9.76 9.95 1.10
N SER A 168 -9.08 10.87 0.41
CA SER A 168 -9.46 11.27 -0.95
C SER A 168 -9.30 10.13 -1.96
N ARG A 169 -8.22 9.33 -1.86
CA ARG A 169 -8.04 8.12 -2.68
C ARG A 169 -9.18 7.12 -2.46
N ILE A 170 -9.55 6.86 -1.20
CA ILE A 170 -10.66 5.97 -0.84
C ILE A 170 -11.98 6.48 -1.43
N ARG A 171 -12.24 7.79 -1.34
CA ARG A 171 -13.42 8.41 -1.95
C ARG A 171 -13.45 8.20 -3.46
N ARG A 172 -12.34 8.42 -4.16
CA ARG A 172 -12.23 8.18 -5.62
C ARG A 172 -12.52 6.73 -5.98
N VAL A 173 -12.01 5.76 -5.22
CA VAL A 173 -12.38 4.35 -5.39
C VAL A 173 -13.88 4.13 -5.23
N GLY A 174 -14.51 4.73 -4.22
CA GLY A 174 -15.95 4.64 -4.01
C GLY A 174 -16.79 5.26 -5.14
N GLU A 175 -16.31 6.37 -5.72
CA GLU A 175 -16.95 7.05 -6.86
C GLU A 175 -16.83 6.26 -8.16
N LEU A 176 -15.66 5.65 -8.42
CA LEU A 176 -15.34 5.01 -9.70
C LEU A 176 -15.63 3.50 -9.74
N ALA A 177 -15.32 2.78 -8.66
CA ALA A 177 -15.50 1.32 -8.54
C ALA A 177 -16.72 0.93 -7.68
N GLY A 178 -17.42 1.92 -7.13
CA GLY A 178 -18.69 1.74 -6.43
C GLY A 178 -18.62 1.87 -4.91
N ARG A 179 -19.74 2.33 -4.33
CA ARG A 179 -19.84 2.72 -2.92
C ARG A 179 -19.38 1.66 -1.91
N LYS A 180 -19.63 0.37 -2.20
CA LYS A 180 -19.23 -0.74 -1.33
C LYS A 180 -17.71 -0.91 -1.24
N ALA A 181 -16.97 -0.62 -2.32
CA ALA A 181 -15.51 -0.68 -2.31
C ALA A 181 -14.95 0.45 -1.43
N GLY A 182 -15.42 1.68 -1.67
CA GLY A 182 -15.03 2.84 -0.86
C GLY A 182 -15.33 2.69 0.63
N SER A 183 -16.52 2.20 1.00
CA SER A 183 -16.89 2.07 2.42
C SER A 183 -16.06 1.03 3.17
N ARG A 184 -15.71 -0.09 2.52
CA ARG A 184 -14.86 -1.14 3.13
C ARG A 184 -13.43 -0.67 3.35
N LEU A 185 -12.86 0.04 2.36
CA LEU A 185 -11.54 0.65 2.50
C LEU A 185 -11.52 1.72 3.60
N LEU A 186 -12.58 2.55 3.68
CA LEU A 186 -12.71 3.56 4.73
C LEU A 186 -12.79 2.94 6.13
N ALA A 187 -13.57 1.86 6.27
CA ALA A 187 -13.68 1.14 7.55
C ALA A 187 -12.32 0.57 7.97
N ALA A 188 -11.61 -0.11 7.07
CA ALA A 188 -10.28 -0.65 7.35
C ALA A 188 -9.28 0.45 7.74
N TYR A 189 -9.28 1.57 7.00
CA TYR A 189 -8.44 2.73 7.30
C TYR A 189 -8.76 3.34 8.67
N GLY A 190 -10.04 3.56 8.98
CA GLY A 190 -10.47 4.16 10.25
C GLY A 190 -10.08 3.34 11.48
N LEU A 191 -10.06 2.00 11.35
CA LEU A 191 -9.67 1.09 12.43
C LEU A 191 -8.17 1.11 12.72
N ILE A 192 -7.33 1.36 11.71
CA ILE A 192 -5.88 1.19 11.84
C ILE A 192 -5.11 2.50 11.91
N TYR A 193 -5.55 3.53 11.19
CA TYR A 193 -4.71 4.69 10.90
C TYR A 193 -4.31 5.46 12.15
N SER A 194 -5.29 5.84 12.98
CA SER A 194 -5.06 6.71 14.13
C SER A 194 -4.07 6.08 15.11
N LEU A 195 -4.37 4.87 15.59
CA LEU A 195 -3.53 4.18 16.57
C LEU A 195 -2.15 3.83 16.01
N SER A 196 -2.08 3.37 14.75
CA SER A 196 -0.79 3.11 14.11
C SER A 196 0.03 4.39 13.92
N SER A 197 -0.60 5.54 13.67
CA SER A 197 0.09 6.82 13.58
C SER A 197 0.74 7.24 14.89
N GLU A 198 0.04 7.05 16.00
CA GLU A 198 0.60 7.31 17.34
C GLU A 198 1.86 6.43 17.53
N VAL A 199 1.72 5.11 17.33
CA VAL A 199 2.79 4.12 17.48
C VAL A 199 4.01 4.39 16.60
N ILE A 200 3.81 4.69 15.31
CA ILE A 200 4.90 4.93 14.35
C ILE A 200 5.66 6.22 14.69
N HIS A 201 4.95 7.24 15.14
CA HIS A 201 5.56 8.52 15.48
C HIS A 201 6.13 8.57 16.91
N GLY A 202 5.93 7.51 17.71
CA GLY A 202 6.43 7.45 19.08
C GLY A 202 5.83 8.57 19.93
N SER A 203 4.53 8.82 19.75
CA SER A 203 3.86 9.87 20.52
C SER A 203 3.78 9.46 21.99
N PRO A 204 3.55 10.39 22.93
CA PRO A 204 3.28 10.02 24.33
C PRO A 204 2.08 9.09 24.53
N PHE A 205 1.19 8.98 23.53
CA PHE A 205 0.06 8.06 23.54
C PHE A 205 0.41 6.69 22.92
N GLY A 206 1.35 6.64 21.97
CA GLY A 206 1.77 5.43 21.25
C GLY A 206 3.27 5.31 21.08
#